data_AF-A0A318D2H4-F1
#
_entry.id   AF-A0A318D2H4-F1
#
_cell.length_a   1.000
_cell.length_b   1.000
_cell.length_c   1.000
_cell.angle_alpha   90.00
_cell.angle_beta   90.00
_cell.angle_gamma   90.00
#
_symmetry.space_group_name_H-M   'P 1'
#
loop_
_entity.id
_entity.type
_entity.pdbx_description
1 polymer ?
#
loop_
_entity_poly.entity_id
_entity_poly.type
_entity_poly.pdbx_seq_one_letter_code
_entity_poly.pdbx_strand_id
1 'polypeptide(L)' 'MSEEWLIALGLVLVLEGLLPTLAPKSWKKMVSDMASRSDGQLRAVGLVMMIVGLVWVFLVI' A
#
# COMPACT_ATOMS: atom_id res chain seq x y z
N MET A 1 -19.38 1.00 15.41
CA MET A 1 -18.95 2.19 14.65
C MET A 1 -17.51 2.63 14.96
N SER A 2 -17.00 2.54 16.20
CA SER A 2 -15.59 2.90 16.53
C SER A 2 -14.60 1.72 16.43
N GLU A 3 -15.06 0.50 16.69
CA GLU A 3 -14.20 -0.69 16.69
C GLU A 3 -13.84 -1.16 15.28
N GLU A 4 -14.71 -0.95 14.28
CA GLU A 4 -14.43 -1.34 12.89
C GLU A 4 -13.19 -0.64 12.33
N TRP A 5 -12.95 0.62 12.70
CA TRP A 5 -11.76 1.37 12.29
C TRP A 5 -10.48 0.80 12.92
N LEU A 6 -10.54 0.37 14.19
CA LEU A 6 -9.40 -0.28 14.86
C LEU A 6 -9.10 -1.64 14.24
N ILE A 7 -10.14 -2.40 13.87
CA ILE A 7 -10.00 -3.68 13.18
C ILE A 7 -9.40 -3.47 11.78
N ALA A 8 -9.90 -2.50 11.00
CA ALA A 8 -9.35 -2.17 9.69
C ALA A 8 -7.87 -1.78 9.77
N LEU A 9 -7.51 -0.93 10.75
CA LEU A 9 -6.12 -0.55 11.00
C LEU A 9 -5.26 -1.76 11.38
N GLY A 10 -5.77 -2.64 12.24
CA GLY A 10 -5.09 -3.88 12.60
C GLY A 10 -4.84 -4.80 11.40
N LEU A 11 -5.82 -4.94 10.51
CA LEU A 11 -5.68 -5.74 9.29
C LEU A 11 -4.64 -5.15 8.33
N VAL A 12 -4.62 -3.83 8.15
CA VAL A 12 -3.59 -3.14 7.34
C VAL A 12 -2.19 -3.42 7.90
N LEU A 13 -2.00 -3.33 9.22
CA LEU A 13 -0.72 -3.63 9.86
C LEU A 13 -0.30 -5.10 9.71
N VAL A 14 -1.25 -6.04 9.83
CA VAL A 14 -0.96 -7.47 9.60
C VAL A 14 -0.53 -7.71 8.16
N LEU A 15 -1.23 -7.13 7.18
CA LEU A 15 -0.90 -7.28 5.76
C LEU A 15 0.44 -6.64 5.40
N GLU A 16 0.71 -5.42 5.89
CA GLU A 16 1.99 -4.74 5.71
C GLU A 16 3.15 -5.53 6.34
N GLY A 17 2.93 -6.17 7.49
CA GLY A 17 3.92 -7.03 8.15
C GLY A 17 4.09 -8.42 7.51
N LEU A 18 3.12 -8.89 6.74
CA LEU A 18 3.11 -10.25 6.18
C LEU A 18 4.16 -10.43 5.09
N LEU A 19 4.26 -9.49 4.14
CA LEU A 19 5.24 -9.52 3.06
C LEU A 19 6.71 -9.52 3.54
N PRO A 20 7.13 -8.63 4.47
CA PRO A 20 8.51 -8.63 4.97
C PRO A 20 8.83 -9.86 5.83
N THR A 21 7.85 -10.46 6.52
CA THR A 21 8.08 -11.66 7.35
C THR A 21 8.13 -12.95 6.53
N LEU A 22 7.23 -13.13 5.56
CA LEU A 22 7.21 -14.33 4.71
C LEU A 22 8.28 -14.31 3.61
N ALA A 23 8.55 -13.15 3.02
CA ALA A 23 9.43 -13.03 1.85
C ALA A 23 10.40 -11.82 1.95
N PRO A 24 11.31 -11.80 2.94
CA PRO A 24 12.19 -10.65 3.20
C PRO A 24 13.14 -10.30 2.04
N LYS A 25 13.56 -11.29 1.24
CA LYS A 25 14.44 -11.07 0.08
C LYS A 25 13.69 -10.38 -1.06
N SER A 26 12.47 -10.86 -1.37
CA SER A 26 11.61 -10.27 -2.40
C SER A 26 11.17 -8.87 -2.00
N TRP A 27 10.82 -8.66 -0.73
CA TRP A 27 10.49 -7.33 -0.20
C TRP A 27 11.65 -6.34 -0.37
N LYS A 28 12.86 -6.70 0.06
CA LYS A 28 14.05 -5.85 -0.10
C LYS A 28 14.34 -5.51 -1.56
N LYS A 29 14.17 -6.48 -2.47
CA LYS A 29 14.32 -6.24 -3.92
C LYS A 29 13.26 -5.23 -4.41
N MET A 30 12.00 -5.41 -4.05
CA MET A 30 10.92 -4.52 -4.47
C MET A 30 11.12 -3.08 -3.98
N VAL A 31 11.53 -2.92 -2.71
CA VAL A 31 11.84 -1.60 -2.14
C VAL A 31 13.06 -0.96 -2.83
N SER A 32 14.12 -1.72 -3.09
CA SER A 32 15.30 -1.23 -3.82
C SER A 32 14.99 -0.86 -5.27
N ASP A 33 14.16 -1.67 -5.95
CA ASP A 33 13.71 -1.41 -7.31
C ASP A 33 12.83 -0.15 -7.34
N MET A 34 12.01 0.09 -6.32
CA MET A 34 11.27 1.35 -6.17
C MET A 34 12.18 2.54 -5.88
N ALA A 35 13.18 2.39 -5.00
CA ALA A 35 14.11 3.46 -4.65
C ALA A 35 15.05 3.85 -5.81
N SER A 36 15.26 2.95 -6.77
CA SER A 36 16.05 3.24 -7.98
C SER A 36 15.25 3.91 -9.10
N ARG A 37 13.91 3.96 -9.00
CA ARG A 37 13.06 4.70 -9.96
C ARG A 37 13.10 6.19 -9.66
N SER A 38 13.00 7.00 -10.72
CA SER A 38 12.92 8.46 -10.57
C SER A 38 11.71 8.89 -9.74
N ASP A 39 11.89 9.93 -8.92
CA ASP A 39 10.83 10.49 -8.06
C ASP A 39 9.55 10.84 -8.83
N GLY A 40 9.68 11.29 -10.08
CA GLY A 40 8.53 11.59 -10.95
C GLY A 40 7.69 10.37 -11.26
N GLN A 41 8.32 9.21 -11.49
CA GLN A 41 7.62 7.97 -11.79
C GLN A 41 6.97 7.39 -10.54
N LEU A 42 7.62 7.48 -9.38
CA LEU A 42 7.05 7.08 -8.10
C LEU A 42 5.82 7.93 -7.74
N ARG A 43 5.90 9.24 -7.96
CA ARG A 43 4.77 10.17 -7.78
C ARG A 43 3.60 9.85 -8.71
N ALA A 44 3.86 9.55 -9.98
CA ALA A 44 2.82 9.19 -10.93
C ALA A 44 2.10 7.90 -10.52
N VAL A 45 2.84 6.86 -10.10
CA VAL A 45 2.26 5.61 -9.60
C VAL A 45 1.41 5.88 -8.35
N GLY A 46 1.93 6.67 -7.40
CA GLY A 46 1.18 7.07 -6.21
C GLY A 46 -0.09 7.85 -6.53
N LEU A 47 -0.04 8.77 -7.51
CA LEU A 47 -1.21 9.53 -7.96
C LEU A 47 -2.27 8.61 -8.57
N VAL A 48 -1.88 7.68 -9.43
CA VAL A 48 -2.80 6.70 -10.03
C VAL A 48 -3.44 5.84 -8.94
N MET A 49 -2.66 5.34 -7.97
CA MET A 49 -3.20 4.56 -6.85
C MET A 49 -4.18 5.37 -6.00
N MET A 50 -3.89 6.64 -5.71
CA MET A 50 -4.81 7.52 -4.99
C MET A 50 -6.11 7.75 -5.76
N ILE A 51 -6.04 8.02 -7.06
CA ILE A 51 -7.23 8.23 -7.89
C ILE A 51 -8.08 6.96 -7.96
N VAL A 52 -7.46 5.80 -8.20
CA VAL A 52 -8.17 4.52 -8.25
C VAL A 52 -8.84 4.21 -6.91
N GLY A 53 -8.13 4.42 -5.80
CA GLY A 53 -8.70 4.24 -4.47
C GLY A 53 -9.87 5.19 -4.19
N LEU A 54 -9.76 6.46 -4.59
CA LEU A 54 -10.82 7.45 -4.44
C LEU A 54 -12.06 7.07 -5.25
N VAL A 55 -11.87 6.66 -6.51
CA VAL A 55 -12.95 6.19 -7.38
C VAL A 55 -13.62 4.96 -6.78
N TRP A 56 -12.84 4.01 -6.27
CA TRP A 56 -13.38 2.81 -5.62
C TRP A 56 -14.24 3.16 -4.41
N VAL A 57 -13.74 4.02 -3.52
CA VAL A 57 -14.49 4.48 -2.34
C VAL A 57 -15.78 5.18 -2.76
N PHE A 58 -15.76 6.01 -3.80
CA PHE A 58 -16.95 6.70 -4.32
C PHE A 58 -17.95 5.78 -5.02
N LEU A 59 -17.52 4.62 -5.53
CA LEU A 59 -18.42 3.63 -6.15
C LEU A 59 -19.04 2.68 -5.12
N VAL A 60 -18.34 2.41 -4.02
CA VAL A 60 -18.79 1.48 -2.98
C VAL A 60 -19.64 2.18 -1.92
N ILE A 61 -19.37 3.45 -1.62
CA ILE A 61 -20.18 4.33 -0.76
C ILE A 61 -21.30 4.96 -1.58
#